data_AF-A0A953BVZ8-F1
#
_entry.id   AF-A0A953BVZ8-F1
#
_cell.length_a   1.000
_cell.length_b   1.000
_cell.length_c   1.000
_cell.angle_alpha   90.00
_cell.angle_beta   90.00
_cell.angle_gamma   90.00
#
_symmetry.space_group_name_H-M   'P 1'
#
loop_
_entity.id
_entity.type
_entity.pdbx_description
1 polymer ?
#
loop_
_entity_poly.entity_id
_entity_poly.type
_entity_poly.pdbx_seq_one_letter_code
_entity_poly.pdbx_strand_id
1 'polypeptide(L)'
;MTAFEDYSKVIFWDYKRRDNVDYNFKIIEVMIANIHGTSEPQYYYKPIILIISSIIECLLYDFLKKIHEHRYEKVPNLDKDDIEALQNIDLPNKLTNFSDICKKYSLLGNNQEIYDRIQNIAKIRNRIHIQNQKNFRPLDESELWTKDQVKLCGDLLKNIFILMCERYPRPEQTTNHSNPPLSNFPEPWALL
;
A
#
# COMPACT_ATOMS: atom_id res chain seq x y z
N MET A 1 -11.93 5.62 -18.04
CA MET A 1 -11.73 5.29 -16.61
C MET A 1 -10.25 4.96 -16.47
N THR A 2 -9.53 5.63 -15.57
CA THR A 2 -8.08 5.42 -15.38
C THR A 2 -7.85 4.06 -14.72
N ALA A 3 -6.88 3.28 -15.21
CA ALA A 3 -6.59 1.97 -14.65
C ALA A 3 -5.62 2.09 -13.47
N PHE A 4 -5.63 1.13 -12.55
CA PHE A 4 -4.68 1.11 -11.43
C PHE A 4 -3.22 1.03 -11.92
N GLU A 5 -3.01 0.30 -13.02
CA GLU A 5 -1.72 0.18 -13.70
C GLU A 5 -1.12 1.54 -14.11
N ASP A 6 -1.96 2.54 -14.38
CA ASP A 6 -1.49 3.88 -14.75
C ASP A 6 -0.79 4.56 -13.57
N TYR A 7 -1.19 4.26 -12.33
CA TYR A 7 -0.58 4.78 -11.10
C TYR A 7 0.61 3.92 -10.66
N SER A 8 0.48 2.60 -10.69
CA SER A 8 1.58 1.70 -10.28
C SER A 8 2.82 1.90 -11.17
N LYS A 9 2.62 2.19 -12.46
CA LYS A 9 3.69 2.59 -13.37
C LYS A 9 4.51 3.74 -12.79
N VAL A 10 3.87 4.80 -12.29
CA VAL A 10 4.51 6.05 -11.81
C VAL A 10 5.50 5.82 -10.67
N ILE A 11 5.21 4.88 -9.77
CA ILE A 11 5.87 4.79 -8.46
C ILE A 11 6.63 3.49 -8.23
N PHE A 12 6.45 2.46 -9.06
CA PHE A 12 7.23 1.22 -8.92
C PHE A 12 8.49 1.27 -9.78
N TRP A 13 9.63 0.97 -9.16
CA TRP A 13 10.91 0.88 -9.85
C TRP A 13 11.22 -0.54 -10.33
N ASP A 14 10.76 -1.56 -9.61
CA ASP A 14 10.86 -2.95 -10.07
C ASP A 14 9.62 -3.32 -10.90
N TYR A 15 9.84 -3.52 -12.21
CA TYR A 15 8.79 -3.86 -13.17
C TYR A 15 8.05 -5.15 -12.80
N LYS A 16 8.74 -6.16 -12.28
CA LYS A 16 8.09 -7.44 -11.96
C LYS A 16 7.25 -7.35 -10.69
N ARG A 17 7.71 -6.59 -9.69
CA ARG A 17 6.91 -6.27 -8.50
C ARG A 17 5.66 -5.49 -8.87
N ARG A 18 5.79 -4.49 -9.76
CA ARG A 18 4.64 -3.75 -10.29
C ARG A 18 3.62 -4.68 -10.92
N ASP A 19 4.03 -5.55 -11.85
CA ASP A 19 3.10 -6.47 -12.52
C ASP A 19 2.37 -7.40 -11.53
N ASN A 20 3.07 -7.85 -10.48
CA ASN A 20 2.45 -8.65 -9.42
C ASN A 20 1.45 -7.82 -8.59
N VAL A 21 1.75 -6.55 -8.32
CA VAL A 21 0.85 -5.63 -7.62
C VAL A 21 -0.40 -5.34 -8.45
N ASP A 22 -0.25 -5.10 -9.76
CA ASP A 22 -1.37 -4.89 -10.68
C ASP A 22 -2.28 -6.13 -10.76
N TYR A 23 -1.70 -7.32 -10.85
CA TYR A 23 -2.45 -8.57 -10.82
C TYR A 23 -3.24 -8.75 -9.52
N ASN A 24 -2.62 -8.44 -8.36
CA ASN A 24 -3.30 -8.52 -7.07
C ASN A 24 -4.41 -7.47 -6.93
N PHE A 25 -4.23 -6.27 -7.48
CA PHE A 25 -5.29 -5.28 -7.54
C PHE A 25 -6.47 -5.75 -8.40
N LYS A 26 -6.19 -6.40 -9.54
CA LYS A 26 -7.23 -7.03 -10.37
C LYS A 26 -8.04 -8.07 -9.60
N ILE A 27 -7.39 -8.87 -8.75
CA ILE A 27 -8.09 -9.82 -7.88
C ILE A 27 -9.05 -9.09 -6.93
N ILE A 28 -8.64 -7.96 -6.33
CA ILE A 28 -9.52 -7.13 -5.50
C ILE A 28 -10.73 -6.63 -6.29
N GLU A 29 -10.53 -6.10 -7.49
CA GLU A 29 -11.62 -5.63 -8.36
C GLU A 29 -12.63 -6.76 -8.66
N VAL A 30 -12.12 -7.95 -9.02
CA VAL A 30 -12.97 -9.11 -9.32
C VAL A 30 -13.74 -9.55 -8.08
N MET A 31 -13.09 -9.64 -6.92
CA MET A 31 -13.77 -10.00 -5.66
C MET A 31 -14.89 -9.01 -5.32
N ILE A 32 -14.61 -7.71 -5.41
CA ILE A 32 -15.59 -6.66 -5.09
C ILE A 32 -16.77 -6.67 -6.06
N ALA A 33 -16.53 -6.86 -7.36
CA ALA A 33 -17.60 -6.93 -8.35
C ALA A 33 -18.58 -8.10 -8.09
N ASN A 34 -18.12 -9.17 -7.43
CA ASN A 34 -18.93 -10.35 -7.13
C ASN A 34 -19.61 -10.33 -5.75
N ILE A 35 -19.30 -9.35 -4.89
CA ILE A 35 -19.87 -9.27 -3.53
C ILE A 35 -21.40 -9.13 -3.54
N HIS A 36 -21.97 -8.37 -4.48
CA HIS A 36 -23.42 -8.14 -4.55
C HIS A 36 -24.21 -9.37 -5.06
N GLY A 37 -23.52 -10.35 -5.67
CA GLY A 37 -24.14 -11.56 -6.22
C GLY A 37 -24.16 -12.74 -5.25
N THR A 38 -23.61 -12.60 -4.05
CA THR A 38 -23.51 -13.68 -3.05
C THR A 38 -24.44 -13.43 -1.86
N SER A 39 -24.93 -14.51 -1.25
CA SER A 39 -25.63 -14.46 0.05
C SER A 39 -24.68 -14.28 1.24
N GLU A 40 -23.36 -14.44 1.03
CA GLU A 40 -22.36 -14.44 2.09
C GLU A 40 -21.18 -13.49 1.78
N PRO A 41 -21.44 -12.17 1.65
CA PRO A 41 -20.42 -11.18 1.27
C PRO A 41 -19.28 -11.06 2.28
N GLN A 42 -19.52 -11.42 3.54
CA GLN A 42 -18.53 -11.34 4.63
C GLN A 42 -17.26 -12.15 4.38
N TYR A 43 -17.33 -13.23 3.59
CA TYR A 43 -16.16 -14.08 3.31
C TYR A 43 -15.19 -13.48 2.30
N TYR A 44 -15.58 -12.40 1.61
CA TYR A 44 -14.68 -11.67 0.71
C TYR A 44 -13.82 -10.65 1.45
N TYR A 45 -14.28 -10.12 2.59
CA TYR A 45 -13.62 -9.00 3.27
C TYR A 45 -12.21 -9.34 3.76
N LYS A 46 -12.03 -10.54 4.35
CA LYS A 46 -10.71 -10.99 4.82
C LYS A 46 -9.70 -11.09 3.67
N PRO A 47 -9.95 -11.83 2.58
CA PRO A 47 -9.06 -11.85 1.41
C PRO A 47 -8.74 -10.45 0.86
N ILE A 48 -9.74 -9.58 0.71
CA ILE A 48 -9.53 -8.21 0.19
C ILE A 48 -8.56 -7.43 1.09
N ILE A 49 -8.79 -7.41 2.41
CA ILE A 49 -7.93 -6.67 3.35
C ILE A 49 -6.51 -7.22 3.33
N LEU A 50 -6.34 -8.56 3.27
CA LEU A 50 -5.03 -9.18 3.20
C LEU A 50 -4.27 -8.78 1.92
N ILE A 51 -4.94 -8.78 0.76
CA ILE A 51 -4.30 -8.39 -0.50
C ILE A 51 -3.97 -6.90 -0.50
N ILE A 52 -4.88 -6.02 -0.08
CA ILE A 52 -4.61 -4.57 0.03
C ILE A 52 -3.39 -4.32 0.94
N SER A 53 -3.36 -4.94 2.12
CA SER A 53 -2.25 -4.79 3.06
C SER A 53 -0.90 -5.28 2.48
N SER A 54 -0.93 -6.31 1.64
CA SER A 54 0.25 -6.84 0.96
C SER A 54 0.73 -5.91 -0.15
N ILE A 55 -0.19 -5.26 -0.87
CA ILE A 55 0.14 -4.22 -1.86
C ILE A 55 0.80 -3.02 -1.16
N ILE A 56 0.25 -2.55 -0.03
CA ILE A 56 0.86 -1.47 0.76
C ILE A 56 2.28 -1.86 1.21
N GLU A 57 2.46 -3.07 1.75
CA GLU A 57 3.78 -3.56 2.15
C GLU A 57 4.76 -3.59 0.97
N CYS A 58 4.33 -4.11 -0.18
CA CYS A 58 5.15 -4.20 -1.38
C CYS A 58 5.55 -2.81 -1.90
N LEU A 59 4.65 -1.84 -1.88
CA LEU A 59 4.93 -0.46 -2.27
C LEU A 59 6.00 0.16 -1.37
N LEU A 60 5.84 0.08 -0.04
CA LEU A 60 6.82 0.66 0.89
C LEU A 60 8.18 -0.04 0.79
N TYR A 61 8.18 -1.36 0.60
CA TYR A 61 9.39 -2.13 0.35
C TYR A 61 10.08 -1.69 -0.95
N ASP A 62 9.34 -1.60 -2.07
CA ASP A 62 9.91 -1.23 -3.36
C ASP A 62 10.60 0.13 -3.29
N PHE A 63 9.93 1.10 -2.69
CA PHE A 63 10.44 2.45 -2.49
C PHE A 63 11.70 2.48 -1.62
N LEU A 64 11.65 1.87 -0.43
CA LEU A 64 12.80 1.85 0.48
C LEU A 64 13.97 1.07 -0.11
N LYS A 65 13.69 -0.04 -0.79
CA LYS A 65 14.71 -0.80 -1.51
C LYS A 65 15.37 0.03 -2.59
N LYS A 66 14.60 0.84 -3.32
CA LYS A 66 15.15 1.72 -4.33
C LYS A 66 16.10 2.75 -3.74
N ILE A 67 15.76 3.36 -2.61
CA ILE A 67 16.65 4.30 -1.90
C ILE A 67 17.92 3.58 -1.43
N HIS A 68 17.74 2.39 -0.84
CA HIS A 68 18.83 1.57 -0.29
C HIS A 68 19.84 1.12 -1.37
N GLU A 69 19.36 0.68 -2.53
CA GLU A 69 20.20 0.16 -3.61
C GLU A 69 20.80 1.28 -4.51
N HIS A 70 20.34 2.53 -4.37
CA HIS A 70 20.65 3.56 -5.35
C HIS A 70 22.04 4.18 -5.24
N ARG A 71 22.71 4.35 -6.38
CA ARG A 71 23.95 5.15 -6.50
C ARG A 71 23.90 6.29 -7.52
N TYR A 72 22.88 6.36 -8.38
CA TYR A 72 22.92 7.23 -9.58
C TYR A 72 21.64 8.04 -9.88
N GLU A 73 20.43 7.45 -9.88
CA GLU A 73 19.20 8.23 -10.10
C GLU A 73 18.76 8.88 -8.78
N LYS A 74 18.39 10.16 -8.86
CA LYS A 74 17.87 10.90 -7.70
C LYS A 74 16.42 10.52 -7.46
N VAL A 75 16.10 10.10 -6.25
CA VAL A 75 14.71 10.02 -5.78
C VAL A 75 14.23 11.46 -5.57
N PRO A 76 13.14 11.91 -6.21
CA PRO A 76 12.65 13.27 -6.04
C PRO A 76 12.32 13.57 -4.58
N ASN A 77 12.41 14.84 -4.17
CA ASN A 77 11.96 15.31 -2.86
C ASN A 77 12.60 14.62 -1.63
N LEU A 78 13.78 14.01 -1.79
CA LEU A 78 14.67 13.59 -0.70
C LEU A 78 16.01 14.33 -0.83
N ASP A 79 16.55 14.79 0.29
CA ASP A 79 17.90 15.35 0.32
C ASP A 79 18.96 14.24 0.41
N LYS A 80 20.25 14.62 0.31
CA LYS A 80 21.35 13.66 0.32
C LYS A 80 21.52 12.99 1.68
N ASP A 81 21.32 13.74 2.76
CA ASP A 81 21.56 13.26 4.13
C ASP A 81 20.53 12.18 4.50
N ASP A 82 19.26 12.38 4.11
CA ASP A 82 18.20 11.39 4.25
C ASP A 82 18.47 10.13 3.41
N ILE A 83 18.93 10.29 2.17
CA ILE A 83 19.30 9.15 1.31
C ILE A 83 20.45 8.35 1.94
N GLU A 84 21.53 9.02 2.34
CA GLU A 84 22.69 8.37 2.98
C GLU A 84 22.28 7.67 4.28
N ALA A 85 21.41 8.29 5.09
CA ALA A 85 20.91 7.66 6.31
C ALA A 85 20.06 6.41 6.01
N LEU A 86 19.18 6.45 5.00
CA LEU A 86 18.33 5.33 4.59
C LEU A 86 19.12 4.18 3.94
N GLN A 87 20.22 4.48 3.23
CA GLN A 87 21.10 3.47 2.63
C GLN A 87 21.81 2.59 3.66
N ASN A 88 22.05 3.13 4.85
CA ASN A 88 22.71 2.40 5.93
C ASN A 88 21.75 1.59 6.81
N ILE A 89 20.45 1.57 6.49
CA ILE A 89 19.45 0.80 7.23
C ILE A 89 19.26 -0.58 6.61
N ASP A 90 19.22 -1.62 7.45
CA ASP A 90 18.77 -2.94 7.05
C ASP A 90 17.28 -2.91 6.71
N LEU A 91 16.94 -3.28 5.47
CA LEU A 91 15.54 -3.36 5.05
C LEU A 91 14.81 -4.45 5.84
N PRO A 92 13.70 -4.11 6.53
CA PRO A 92 12.98 -5.08 7.32
C PRO A 92 12.12 -6.00 6.43
N ASN A 93 11.45 -6.96 7.05
CA ASN A 93 10.53 -7.90 6.39
C ASN A 93 9.10 -7.83 6.94
N LYS A 94 8.72 -6.73 7.61
CA LYS A 94 7.41 -6.54 8.25
C LYS A 94 6.86 -5.15 7.97
N LEU A 95 5.59 -5.05 7.57
CA LEU A 95 4.87 -3.79 7.37
C LEU A 95 5.02 -2.77 8.50
N THR A 96 4.96 -3.22 9.76
CA THR A 96 5.14 -2.34 10.92
C THR A 96 6.50 -1.63 10.87
N ASN A 97 7.55 -2.36 10.52
CA ASN A 97 8.91 -1.83 10.50
C ASN A 97 9.11 -0.91 9.28
N PHE A 98 8.50 -1.22 8.13
CA PHE A 98 8.48 -0.29 7.00
C PHE A 98 7.79 1.03 7.39
N SER A 99 6.65 0.96 8.07
CA SER A 99 5.95 2.15 8.57
C SER A 99 6.80 2.95 9.55
N ASP A 100 7.55 2.29 10.43
CA ASP A 100 8.40 2.96 11.42
C ASP A 100 9.56 3.72 10.74
N ILE A 101 10.17 3.12 9.70
CA ILE A 101 11.18 3.80 8.88
C ILE A 101 10.55 4.99 8.17
N CYS A 102 9.42 4.80 7.47
CA CYS A 102 8.74 5.90 6.79
C CYS A 102 8.38 7.05 7.73
N LYS A 103 7.98 6.74 8.97
CA LYS A 103 7.67 7.75 10.00
C LYS A 103 8.92 8.48 10.47
N LYS A 104 10.02 7.76 10.73
CA LYS A 104 11.28 8.34 11.20
C LYS A 104 11.84 9.39 10.24
N TYR A 105 11.67 9.17 8.93
CA TYR A 105 12.16 10.06 7.87
C TYR A 105 11.05 10.88 7.19
N SER A 106 9.84 10.95 7.79
CA SER A 106 8.68 11.67 7.24
C SER A 106 8.40 11.42 5.75
N LEU A 107 8.62 10.17 5.29
CA LEU A 107 8.48 9.78 3.89
C LEU A 107 7.02 9.85 3.42
N LEU A 108 6.07 9.56 4.30
CA LEU A 108 4.63 9.71 4.03
C LEU A 108 4.07 11.05 4.55
N GLY A 109 4.95 12.05 4.71
CA GLY A 109 4.62 13.36 5.25
C GLY A 109 4.46 13.34 6.78
N ASN A 110 3.93 14.44 7.32
CA ASN A 110 3.76 14.64 8.76
C ASN A 110 2.37 14.19 9.27
N ASN A 111 1.62 13.43 8.46
CA ASN A 111 0.29 12.96 8.85
C ASN A 111 0.41 11.71 9.74
N GLN A 112 0.29 11.91 11.06
CA GLN A 112 0.34 10.82 12.04
C GLN A 112 -0.72 9.73 11.78
N GLU A 113 -1.89 10.11 11.25
CA GLU A 113 -3.00 9.20 10.97
C GLU A 113 -2.62 8.13 9.94
N ILE A 114 -1.84 8.48 8.90
CA ILE A 114 -1.41 7.50 7.89
C ILE A 114 -0.59 6.39 8.55
N TYR A 115 0.37 6.77 9.39
CA TYR A 115 1.22 5.80 10.08
C TYR A 115 0.41 4.93 11.05
N ASP A 116 -0.50 5.53 11.81
CA ASP A 116 -1.36 4.78 12.75
C ASP A 116 -2.27 3.78 12.02
N ARG A 117 -2.78 4.16 10.85
CA ARG A 117 -3.58 3.26 9.99
C ARG A 117 -2.74 2.12 9.42
N ILE A 118 -1.50 2.37 8.98
CA ILE A 118 -0.60 1.28 8.54
C ILE A 118 -0.33 0.30 9.68
N GLN A 119 -0.02 0.82 10.87
CA GLN A 119 0.20 -0.02 12.07
C GLN A 119 -1.04 -0.83 12.43
N ASN A 120 -2.23 -0.23 12.33
CA ASN A 120 -3.49 -0.93 12.57
C ASN A 120 -3.71 -2.05 11.56
N ILE A 121 -3.55 -1.78 10.25
CA ILE A 121 -3.71 -2.80 9.20
C ILE A 121 -2.67 -3.91 9.34
N ALA A 122 -1.45 -3.61 9.77
CA ALA A 122 -0.45 -4.64 10.05
C ALA A 122 -0.91 -5.58 11.18
N LYS A 123 -1.52 -5.05 12.24
CA LYS A 123 -2.12 -5.87 13.33
C LYS A 123 -3.29 -6.71 12.84
N ILE A 124 -4.18 -6.11 12.04
CA ILE A 124 -5.33 -6.80 11.44
C ILE A 124 -4.84 -7.92 10.53
N ARG A 125 -3.97 -7.64 9.55
CA ARG A 125 -3.42 -8.64 8.63
C ARG A 125 -2.73 -9.79 9.36
N ASN A 126 -2.01 -9.53 10.45
CA ASN A 126 -1.34 -10.58 11.22
C ASN A 126 -2.33 -11.62 11.79
N ARG A 127 -3.64 -11.35 11.81
CA ARG A 127 -4.70 -12.31 12.13
C ARG A 127 -4.93 -13.36 11.03
N ILE A 128 -4.19 -13.29 9.92
CA ILE A 128 -3.98 -14.46 9.05
C ILE A 128 -3.36 -15.63 9.83
N HIS A 129 -2.51 -15.32 10.82
CA HIS A 129 -2.06 -16.28 11.83
C HIS A 129 -3.17 -16.43 12.87
N ILE A 130 -4.02 -17.43 12.65
CA ILE A 130 -5.25 -17.72 13.42
C ILE A 130 -4.99 -17.81 14.93
N GLN A 131 -3.77 -18.15 15.34
CA GLN A 131 -3.38 -18.29 16.76
C GLN A 131 -3.62 -17.02 17.60
N ASN A 132 -3.63 -15.82 17.01
CA ASN A 132 -3.83 -14.53 17.70
C ASN A 132 -3.09 -14.43 19.05
N GLN A 133 -1.81 -14.79 19.11
CA GLN A 133 -1.04 -14.93 20.35
C GLN A 133 -1.01 -13.68 21.23
N LYS A 134 -1.24 -12.50 20.64
CA LYS A 134 -1.27 -11.21 21.34
C LYS A 134 -2.66 -10.82 21.87
N ASN A 135 -3.66 -11.69 21.71
CA ASN A 135 -5.05 -11.43 22.08
C ASN A 135 -5.57 -10.08 21.55
N PHE A 136 -5.19 -9.75 20.31
CA PHE A 136 -5.62 -8.50 19.68
C PHE A 136 -7.13 -8.56 19.49
N ARG A 137 -7.84 -7.54 19.98
CA ARG A 137 -9.30 -7.44 19.91
C ARG A 137 -9.75 -6.81 18.58
N PRO A 138 -10.96 -7.14 18.09
CA PRO A 138 -11.91 -8.14 18.62
C PRO A 138 -11.37 -9.58 18.49
N LEU A 139 -11.85 -10.51 19.33
CA LEU A 139 -11.42 -11.91 19.26
C LEU A 139 -12.08 -12.62 18.08
N ASP A 140 -13.36 -12.35 17.86
CA ASP A 140 -14.12 -12.96 16.78
C ASP A 140 -13.70 -12.38 15.43
N GLU A 141 -13.36 -13.27 14.49
CA GLU A 141 -12.88 -12.87 13.16
C GLU A 141 -13.97 -12.10 12.39
N SER A 142 -15.25 -12.44 12.58
CA SER A 142 -16.38 -11.76 11.92
C SER A 142 -16.52 -10.29 12.30
N GLU A 143 -16.05 -9.89 13.47
CA GLU A 143 -16.04 -8.49 13.93
C GLU A 143 -14.82 -7.73 13.39
N LEU A 144 -13.77 -8.44 12.99
CA LEU A 144 -12.54 -7.88 12.48
C LEU A 144 -12.60 -7.62 10.97
N TRP A 145 -13.10 -8.58 10.20
CA TRP A 145 -13.11 -8.53 8.75
C TRP A 145 -14.46 -8.02 8.26
N THR A 146 -14.65 -6.72 8.36
CA THR A 146 -15.93 -6.07 8.00
C THR A 146 -15.82 -5.30 6.69
N LYS A 147 -16.97 -4.98 6.12
CA LYS A 147 -17.10 -4.07 4.98
C LYS A 147 -16.41 -2.73 5.23
N ASP A 148 -16.58 -2.15 6.42
CA ASP A 148 -15.98 -0.87 6.78
C ASP A 148 -14.46 -0.97 6.84
N GLN A 149 -13.93 -2.09 7.33
CA GLN A 149 -12.48 -2.32 7.31
C GLN A 149 -11.92 -2.45 5.90
N VAL A 150 -12.68 -3.01 4.94
CA VAL A 150 -12.28 -2.99 3.52
C VAL A 150 -12.17 -1.57 3.01
N LYS A 151 -13.16 -0.71 3.28
CA LYS A 151 -13.14 0.71 2.87
C LYS A 151 -11.96 1.46 3.49
N LEU A 152 -11.78 1.34 4.80
CA LEU A 152 -10.66 1.98 5.51
C LEU A 152 -9.29 1.52 4.99
N CYS A 153 -9.14 0.25 4.63
CA CYS A 153 -7.92 -0.30 4.07
C CYS A 153 -7.69 0.21 2.64
N GLY A 154 -8.72 0.21 1.81
CA GLY A 154 -8.69 0.75 0.45
C GLY A 154 -8.35 2.23 0.42
N ASP A 155 -9.00 3.04 1.25
CA ASP A 155 -8.73 4.47 1.35
C ASP A 155 -7.28 4.74 1.78
N LEU A 156 -6.71 3.90 2.65
CA LEU A 156 -5.31 4.02 3.00
C LEU A 156 -4.41 3.72 1.80
N LEU A 157 -4.70 2.65 1.05
CA LEU A 157 -3.97 2.31 -0.17
C LEU A 157 -3.98 3.49 -1.15
N LYS A 158 -5.15 4.06 -1.43
CA LYS A 158 -5.29 5.26 -2.27
C LYS A 158 -4.45 6.42 -1.74
N ASN A 159 -4.56 6.75 -0.46
CA ASN A 159 -3.85 7.87 0.14
C ASN A 159 -2.32 7.72 0.01
N ILE A 160 -1.81 6.51 0.25
CA ILE A 160 -0.38 6.23 0.09
C ILE A 160 0.01 6.32 -1.39
N PHE A 161 -0.75 5.69 -2.30
CA PHE A 161 -0.44 5.75 -3.74
C PHE A 161 -0.42 7.18 -4.29
N ILE A 162 -1.43 7.99 -3.97
CA ILE A 162 -1.51 9.39 -4.40
C ILE A 162 -0.30 10.17 -3.89
N LEU A 163 0.01 10.05 -2.59
CA LEU A 163 1.16 10.71 -1.99
C LEU A 163 2.48 10.29 -2.66
N MET A 164 2.65 9.00 -2.92
CA MET A 164 3.84 8.48 -3.59
C MET A 164 3.95 8.98 -5.04
N CYS A 165 2.84 9.04 -5.78
CA CYS A 165 2.81 9.58 -7.13
C CYS A 165 3.19 11.07 -7.17
N GLU A 166 2.73 11.84 -6.18
CA GLU A 166 3.02 13.28 -6.06
C GLU A 166 4.46 13.56 -5.64
N ARG A 167 4.94 12.84 -4.61
CA ARG A 167 6.24 13.15 -3.98
C ARG A 167 7.41 12.39 -4.59
N TYR A 168 7.19 11.16 -5.07
CA TYR A 168 8.27 10.27 -5.49
C TYR A 168 7.97 9.63 -6.86
N PRO A 169 7.60 10.41 -7.89
CA PRO A 169 7.44 9.84 -9.22
C PRO A 169 8.78 9.35 -9.75
N ARG A 170 8.77 8.23 -10.48
CA ARG A 170 9.95 7.74 -11.18
C ARG A 170 10.38 8.74 -12.27
N PRO A 171 11.66 9.17 -12.32
CA PRO A 171 12.11 10.21 -13.26
C PRO A 171 11.83 9.89 -14.74
N GLU A 172 12.01 8.64 -15.17
CA GLU A 172 11.82 8.22 -16.57
C GLU A 172 10.38 8.35 -17.09
N GLN A 173 9.38 8.48 -16.23
CA GLN A 173 7.99 8.66 -16.67
C GLN A 173 7.61 10.11 -16.89
N THR A 174 8.29 11.05 -16.22
CA THR A 174 8.06 12.48 -16.43
C THR A 174 8.46 12.98 -17.82
N THR A 175 9.19 12.19 -18.60
CA THR A 175 9.69 12.59 -19.93
C THR A 175 8.83 12.10 -21.09
N ASN A 176 8.04 11.02 -20.92
CA ASN A 176 7.30 10.39 -22.03
C ASN A 176 5.81 10.08 -21.76
N HIS A 177 5.31 10.22 -20.53
CA HIS A 177 3.91 9.96 -20.19
C HIS A 177 3.34 11.01 -19.23
N SER A 178 2.13 11.49 -19.53
CA SER A 178 1.37 12.31 -18.59
C SER A 178 1.01 11.46 -17.37
N ASN A 179 1.34 11.94 -16.16
CA ASN A 179 0.87 11.28 -14.93
C ASN A 179 -0.66 11.22 -14.92
N PRO A 180 -1.27 10.12 -14.43
CA PRO A 180 -2.71 10.03 -14.32
C PRO A 180 -3.24 11.11 -13.35
N PRO A 181 -4.43 11.69 -13.63
CA PRO A 181 -5.05 12.64 -12.71
C PRO A 181 -5.43 11.94 -11.40
N LEU A 182 -4.84 12.40 -10.30
CA LEU A 182 -4.96 11.76 -8.97
C LEU A 182 -6.40 11.67 -8.45
N SER A 183 -7.30 12.55 -8.94
CA SER A 183 -8.73 12.51 -8.66
C SER A 183 -9.44 11.28 -9.21
N ASN A 184 -8.82 10.56 -10.15
CA ASN A 184 -9.41 9.43 -10.85
C ASN A 184 -8.80 8.10 -10.38
N PHE A 185 -8.25 8.04 -9.17
CA PHE A 185 -7.70 6.81 -8.64
C PHE A 185 -8.80 5.73 -8.58
N PRO A 186 -8.56 4.49 -9.01
CA PRO A 186 -9.57 3.45 -8.99
C PRO A 186 -9.85 3.01 -7.54
N GLU A 187 -11.12 3.13 -7.14
CA GLU A 187 -11.59 2.84 -5.79
C GLU A 187 -12.68 1.76 -5.83
N PRO A 188 -12.35 0.49 -6.14
CA PRO A 188 -13.38 -0.55 -6.24
C PRO A 188 -14.18 -0.69 -4.94
N TRP A 189 -13.57 -0.46 -3.78
CA TRP A 189 -14.25 -0.46 -2.47
C TRP A 189 -15.30 0.64 -2.29
N ALA A 190 -15.32 1.67 -3.14
CA ALA A 190 -16.40 2.66 -3.14
C ALA A 190 -17.76 2.06 -3.56
N LEU A 191 -17.75 0.89 -4.23
CA LEU A 191 -18.94 0.15 -4.63
C LEU A 191 -19.56 -0.69 -3.49
N LEU A 192 -18.89 -0.77 -2.33
CA LEU A 192 -19.33 -1.60 -1.21
C LEU A 192 -20.48 -1.00 -0.43
#